data_AF-L2GRZ8-F1
#
_entry.id   AF-L2GRZ8-F1
#
_cell.length_a   1.000
_cell.length_b   1.000
_cell.length_c   1.000
_cell.angle_alpha   90.00
_cell.angle_beta   90.00
_cell.angle_gamma   90.00
#
_symmetry.space_group_name_H-M   'P 1'
#
loop_
_entity.id
_entity.type
_entity.pdbx_description
1 polymer ?
#
loop_
_entity_poly.entity_id
_entity_poly.type
_entity_poly.pdbx_seq_one_letter_code
_entity_poly.pdbx_strand_id
1 'polypeptide(L)'
;MLSFQCLTPLLKIVQNEKSYKIQLLTVEPHQTILQILKQIGLEYRVMYRSMRNALYHRHTNKHVNVIINDSENDLLLHYGGTSFILIGGRAVHGLLHIVFVFEQDEAREYLRKAHGGEHEKDKCTSYCSTKRGKRKQNIKKTTLKNTKQPNDGPVAAFDDSIDLLVKKYYRFYTLAQLNSQLKPKKEETIPDLSWLEGAVIFSLCYYNKFADIARNVLKMKNDGNDSFKILMALNKLIKYGFAKRRGGCYSLALSSESVYSICNKIGYDVKKEIEIKSKR
;
A
#
# COMPACT_ATOMS: atom_id res chain seq x y z
N MET A 1 14.71 16.44 13.34
CA MET A 1 13.76 15.40 12.88
C MET A 1 12.63 16.15 12.22
N LEU A 2 12.26 15.79 10.98
CA LEU A 2 11.15 16.46 10.33
C LEU A 2 9.83 15.77 10.70
N SER A 3 8.78 16.56 10.65
CA SER A 3 7.37 16.19 10.69
C SER A 3 6.67 17.04 9.61
N PHE A 4 5.38 16.88 9.35
CA PHE A 4 4.58 17.78 8.49
C PHE A 4 4.77 19.26 8.89
N GLN A 5 5.12 19.54 10.15
CA GLN A 5 5.48 20.90 10.59
C GLN A 5 6.66 21.48 9.81
N CYS A 6 7.50 20.66 9.19
CA CYS A 6 8.65 21.08 8.41
C CYS A 6 8.35 21.29 6.92
N LEU A 7 7.21 20.78 6.44
CA LEU A 7 6.70 21.14 5.12
C LEU A 7 6.26 22.61 5.08
N THR A 8 5.82 23.19 6.20
CA THR A 8 5.45 24.61 6.28
C THR A 8 6.65 25.55 6.07
N PRO A 9 7.82 25.38 6.73
CA PRO A 9 9.06 26.07 6.37
C PRO A 9 9.50 25.82 4.92
N LEU A 10 9.40 24.59 4.41
CA LEU A 10 9.74 24.28 3.02
C LEU A 10 8.87 25.10 2.06
N LEU A 11 7.55 25.11 2.27
CA LEU A 11 6.60 25.93 1.52
C LEU A 11 6.95 27.42 1.61
N LYS A 12 7.29 27.91 2.81
CA LYS A 12 7.69 29.31 3.01
C LYS A 12 8.96 29.66 2.22
N ILE A 13 9.98 28.81 2.25
CA ILE A 13 11.21 29.02 1.46
C ILE A 13 10.86 29.04 -0.02
N VAL A 14 10.11 28.04 -0.48
CA VAL A 14 9.74 27.90 -1.89
C VAL A 14 8.88 29.05 -2.41
N GLN A 15 8.02 29.64 -1.56
CA GLN A 15 7.13 30.73 -1.93
C GLN A 15 7.77 32.12 -1.84
N ASN A 16 8.71 32.33 -0.92
CA ASN A 16 9.26 33.66 -0.64
C ASN A 16 10.68 33.86 -1.20
N GLU A 17 11.44 32.79 -1.42
CA GLU A 17 12.82 32.88 -1.89
C GLU A 17 12.93 32.76 -3.41
N LYS A 18 13.70 33.67 -4.01
CA LYS A 18 13.98 33.65 -5.46
C LYS A 18 14.94 32.54 -5.85
N SER A 19 15.84 32.15 -4.94
CA SER A 19 16.87 31.12 -5.17
C SER A 19 16.95 30.17 -3.99
N TYR A 20 16.75 28.87 -4.24
CA TYR A 20 16.93 27.83 -3.22
C TYR A 20 17.41 26.52 -3.84
N LYS A 21 18.25 25.79 -3.11
CA LYS A 21 18.74 24.48 -3.52
C LYS A 21 18.63 23.53 -2.33
N ILE A 22 17.52 22.81 -2.30
CA ILE A 22 17.12 22.00 -1.14
C ILE A 22 17.28 20.53 -1.48
N GLN A 23 17.68 19.73 -0.51
CA GLN A 23 17.65 18.28 -0.60
C GLN A 23 16.79 17.69 0.51
N LEU A 24 15.78 16.91 0.12
CA LEU A 24 15.02 16.04 1.00
C LEU A 24 15.76 14.71 1.14
N LEU A 25 16.35 14.49 2.31
CA LEU A 25 16.97 13.22 2.70
C LEU A 25 15.89 12.30 3.25
N THR A 26 15.61 11.20 2.57
CA THR A 26 14.50 10.32 2.93
C THR A 26 14.80 8.86 2.56
N VAL A 27 14.22 7.95 3.34
CA VAL A 27 14.17 6.50 3.04
C VAL A 27 12.88 6.11 2.32
N GLU A 28 11.92 7.03 2.20
CA GLU A 28 10.68 6.79 1.47
C GLU A 28 10.94 6.69 -0.04
N PRO A 29 10.15 5.86 -0.74
CA PRO A 29 10.08 5.94 -2.20
C PRO A 29 9.71 7.35 -2.66
N HIS A 30 10.33 7.82 -3.75
CA HIS A 30 10.06 9.14 -4.31
C HIS A 30 8.57 9.37 -4.59
N GLN A 31 7.83 8.33 -5.03
CA GLN A 31 6.38 8.39 -5.25
C GLN A 31 5.62 8.84 -4.00
N THR A 32 5.99 8.33 -2.81
CA THR A 32 5.38 8.73 -1.54
C THR A 32 5.59 10.21 -1.28
N ILE A 33 6.82 10.70 -1.47
CA ILE A 33 7.17 12.11 -1.27
C ILE A 33 6.41 13.01 -2.25
N LEU A 34 6.34 12.64 -3.52
CA LEU A 34 5.58 13.38 -4.53
C LEU A 34 4.10 13.50 -4.15
N GLN A 35 3.48 12.40 -3.68
CA GLN A 35 2.09 12.45 -3.20
C GLN A 35 1.91 13.41 -2.03
N ILE A 36 2.86 13.45 -1.10
CA ILE A 36 2.83 14.38 0.03
C ILE A 36 2.97 15.82 -0.43
N LEU A 37 3.91 16.12 -1.33
CA LEU A 37 4.07 17.45 -1.92
C LEU A 37 2.77 17.89 -2.62
N LYS A 38 2.08 16.97 -3.30
CA LYS A 38 0.78 17.25 -3.91
C LYS A 38 -0.30 17.52 -2.86
N GLN A 39 -0.33 16.76 -1.76
CA GLN A 39 -1.30 16.94 -0.67
C GLN A 39 -1.17 18.29 0.03
N ILE A 40 0.04 18.85 0.13
CA ILE A 40 0.26 20.19 0.70
C ILE A 40 0.02 21.33 -0.31
N GLY A 41 -0.45 21.01 -1.52
CA GLY A 41 -0.73 22.01 -2.56
C GLY A 41 0.50 22.57 -3.26
N LEU A 42 1.65 21.86 -3.21
CA LEU A 42 2.82 22.28 -3.95
C LEU A 42 2.64 21.94 -5.43
N GLU A 43 2.64 22.96 -6.28
CA GLU A 43 2.71 22.75 -7.72
C GLU A 43 4.16 22.52 -8.15
N TYR A 44 4.46 21.33 -8.66
CA TYR A 44 5.81 20.95 -9.05
C TYR A 44 5.85 20.27 -10.41
N ARG A 45 7.03 20.34 -11.04
CA ARG A 45 7.41 19.51 -12.19
C ARG A 45 8.50 18.54 -11.75
N VAL A 46 8.34 17.28 -12.15
CA VAL A 46 9.30 16.21 -11.84
C VAL A 46 10.37 16.16 -12.92
N MET A 47 11.62 16.09 -12.50
CA MET A 47 12.78 15.90 -13.37
C MET A 47 13.61 14.76 -12.82
N TYR A 48 14.19 13.96 -13.71
CA TYR A 48 15.12 12.89 -13.33
C TYR A 48 16.54 13.39 -13.55
N ARG A 49 17.43 13.09 -12.60
CA ARG A 49 18.81 13.55 -12.68
C ARG A 49 19.56 12.96 -13.88
N SER A 50 19.23 11.72 -14.25
CA SER A 50 19.72 11.08 -15.48
C SER A 50 19.37 11.85 -16.77
N MET A 51 18.25 12.59 -16.78
CA MET A 51 17.75 13.31 -17.95
C MET A 51 18.33 14.73 -18.05
N ARG A 52 19.64 14.81 -18.34
CA ARG A 52 20.40 16.08 -18.40
C ARG A 52 19.82 17.14 -19.36
N ASN A 53 19.14 16.72 -20.43
CA ASN A 53 18.63 17.62 -21.47
C ASN A 53 17.32 18.34 -21.09
N ALA A 54 16.59 17.88 -20.07
CA ALA A 54 15.32 18.48 -19.63
C ALA A 54 15.51 19.69 -18.69
N LEU A 55 16.76 20.00 -18.31
CA LEU A 55 17.07 20.98 -17.26
C LEU A 55 17.22 22.42 -17.77
N TYR A 56 17.23 22.61 -19.10
CA TYR A 56 17.31 23.92 -19.74
C TYR A 56 15.95 24.62 -19.89
N HIS A 57 14.86 24.02 -19.40
CA HIS A 57 13.55 24.65 -19.47
C HIS A 57 13.49 25.87 -18.56
N ARG A 58 13.37 27.05 -19.20
CA ARG A 58 13.16 28.37 -18.58
C ARG A 58 12.26 28.25 -17.36
N HIS A 59 12.69 28.86 -16.26
CA HIS A 59 11.89 29.02 -15.06
C HIS A 59 10.55 29.67 -15.43
N THR A 60 9.48 28.91 -15.28
CA THR A 60 8.17 29.49 -15.08
C THR A 60 7.99 29.59 -13.58
N ASN A 61 7.73 30.80 -13.06
CA ASN A 61 7.53 31.03 -11.62
C ASN A 61 6.34 30.25 -11.02
N LYS A 62 5.58 29.50 -11.85
CA LYS A 62 4.42 28.72 -11.44
C LYS A 62 4.75 27.36 -10.84
N HIS A 63 5.87 26.73 -11.21
CA HIS A 63 6.15 25.35 -10.79
C HIS A 63 7.53 25.18 -10.17
N VAL A 64 7.56 24.43 -9.08
CA VAL A 64 8.77 24.04 -8.36
C VAL A 64 9.45 22.90 -9.10
N ASN A 65 10.77 22.99 -9.29
CA ASN A 65 11.56 21.89 -9.79
C ASN A 65 11.75 20.83 -8.69
N VAL A 66 11.22 19.62 -8.89
CA VAL A 66 11.52 18.47 -8.04
C VAL A 66 12.39 17.50 -8.84
N ILE A 67 13.63 17.33 -8.39
CA ILE A 67 14.62 16.45 -9.01
C ILE A 67 14.65 15.14 -8.24
N ILE A 68 14.44 14.02 -8.93
CA ILE A 68 14.63 12.68 -8.37
C ILE A 68 16.09 12.27 -8.60
N ASN A 69 16.79 11.94 -7.50
CA ASN A 69 18.13 11.39 -7.60
C ASN A 69 18.06 9.90 -7.96
N ASP A 70 18.07 9.62 -9.26
CA ASP A 70 18.06 8.27 -9.85
C ASP A 70 19.46 7.78 -10.25
N SER A 71 20.50 8.52 -9.90
CA SER A 71 21.90 8.22 -10.25
C SER A 71 22.76 8.10 -8.99
N GLU A 72 23.71 7.17 -9.01
CA GLU A 72 24.69 6.98 -7.93
C GLU A 72 25.77 8.07 -7.86
N ASN A 73 25.87 8.90 -8.90
CA ASN A 73 26.87 9.96 -8.95
C ASN A 73 26.50 11.04 -7.93
N ASP A 74 27.35 11.40 -6.98
CA ASP A 74 27.01 12.46 -5.99
C ASP A 74 27.36 13.88 -6.49
N LEU A 75 27.99 14.00 -7.66
CA LEU A 75 28.39 15.28 -8.23
C LEU A 75 27.22 15.99 -8.91
N LEU A 76 26.68 17.03 -8.27
CA LEU A 76 25.74 17.96 -8.89
C LEU A 76 26.54 18.94 -9.77
N LEU A 77 26.87 18.53 -11.00
CA LEU A 77 27.48 19.43 -11.99
C LEU A 77 26.57 20.65 -12.19
N HIS A 78 27.15 21.84 -12.05
CA HIS A 78 26.52 23.13 -11.81
C HIS A 78 25.12 23.33 -12.41
N TYR A 79 24.10 23.17 -11.57
CA TYR A 79 22.75 23.73 -11.77
C TYR A 79 22.83 25.23 -11.47
N GLY A 80 23.46 25.98 -12.37
CA GLY A 80 23.60 27.43 -12.27
C GLY A 80 22.23 28.09 -12.32
N GLY A 81 21.89 28.87 -11.29
CA GLY A 81 20.72 29.74 -11.28
C GLY A 81 19.35 29.09 -11.06
N THR A 82 19.25 27.76 -10.93
CA THR A 82 17.93 27.11 -10.80
C THR A 82 17.53 26.80 -9.36
N SER A 83 16.30 27.19 -9.00
CA SER A 83 15.66 26.82 -7.73
C SER A 83 15.04 25.43 -7.82
N PHE A 84 15.40 24.52 -6.91
CA PHE A 84 14.92 23.14 -6.93
C PHE A 84 14.92 22.45 -5.56
N ILE A 85 14.18 21.34 -5.50
CA ILE A 85 14.16 20.36 -4.43
C ILE A 85 14.67 19.03 -5.00
N LEU A 86 15.77 18.51 -4.46
CA LEU A 86 16.31 17.19 -4.76
C LEU A 86 15.73 16.16 -3.78
N ILE A 87 15.24 15.03 -4.26
CA ILE A 87 14.84 13.88 -3.43
C ILE A 87 15.91 12.80 -3.56
N GLY A 88 16.51 12.37 -2.45
CA GLY A 88 17.50 11.28 -2.48
C GLY A 88 17.94 10.84 -1.09
N GLY A 89 18.55 9.65 -1.02
CA GLY A 89 18.99 9.06 0.26
C GLY A 89 20.41 9.43 0.70
N ARG A 90 21.24 10.01 -0.18
CA ARG A 90 22.64 10.39 0.11
C ARG A 90 22.83 11.89 0.05
N ALA A 91 23.51 12.46 1.02
CA ALA A 91 23.77 13.90 1.09
C ALA A 91 24.63 14.38 -0.09
N VAL A 92 24.18 15.42 -0.79
CA VAL A 92 24.94 16.06 -1.86
C VAL A 92 25.46 17.40 -1.37
N HIS A 93 26.75 17.65 -1.60
CA HIS A 93 27.40 18.88 -1.16
C HIS A 93 26.82 20.13 -1.86
N GLY A 94 26.74 21.24 -1.12
CA GLY A 94 26.23 22.51 -1.62
C GLY A 94 24.71 22.66 -1.62
N LEU A 95 23.98 21.71 -1.03
CA LEU A 95 22.53 21.78 -0.86
C LEU A 95 22.14 21.98 0.61
N LEU A 96 21.01 22.63 0.85
CA LEU A 96 20.37 22.67 2.16
C LEU A 96 19.69 21.33 2.43
N HIS A 97 20.20 20.57 3.40
CA HIS A 97 19.68 19.24 3.73
C HIS A 97 18.50 19.32 4.70
N ILE A 98 17.45 18.57 4.37
CA ILE A 98 16.18 18.51 5.09
C ILE A 98 15.87 17.01 5.27
N VAL A 99 16.05 16.47 6.49
CA VAL A 99 15.90 15.04 6.82
C VAL A 99 14.44 14.63 7.05
N PHE A 100 13.79 14.08 6.03
CA PHE A 100 12.38 13.72 6.04
C PHE A 100 12.10 12.51 6.94
N VAL A 101 11.40 12.78 8.03
CA VAL A 101 10.84 11.82 8.97
C VAL A 101 9.37 12.19 9.12
N PHE A 102 8.52 11.24 9.48
CA PHE A 102 7.13 11.52 9.84
C PHE A 102 7.00 11.42 11.33
N GLU A 103 6.06 12.11 11.97
CA GLU A 103 5.62 11.73 13.30
C GLU A 103 4.59 10.59 13.24
N GLN A 104 4.37 9.93 14.37
CA GLN A 104 3.42 8.82 14.44
C GLN A 104 1.99 9.25 14.05
N ASP A 105 1.58 10.43 14.50
CA ASP A 105 0.25 10.98 14.21
C ASP A 105 0.09 11.33 12.72
N GLU A 106 1.16 11.78 12.09
CA GLU A 106 1.20 12.12 10.67
C GLU A 106 1.16 10.88 9.78
N ALA A 107 1.82 9.80 10.21
CA ALA A 107 1.70 8.51 9.57
C ALA A 107 0.25 8.00 9.61
N ARG A 108 -0.43 8.13 10.75
CA ARG A 108 -1.87 7.78 10.86
C ARG A 108 -2.71 8.59 9.89
N GLU A 109 -2.54 9.91 9.88
CA GLU A 109 -3.33 10.80 9.03
C GLU A 109 -3.10 10.53 7.54
N TYR A 110 -1.85 10.32 7.12
CA TYR A 110 -1.52 9.97 5.75
C TYR A 110 -2.20 8.64 5.34
N LEU A 111 -2.13 7.61 6.18
CA LEU A 111 -2.74 6.31 5.90
C LEU A 111 -4.26 6.39 5.87
N ARG A 112 -4.89 7.15 6.77
CA ARG A 112 -6.34 7.41 6.73
C ARG A 112 -6.74 8.09 5.43
N LYS A 113 -6.03 9.13 4.99
CA LYS A 113 -6.31 9.81 3.71
C LYS A 113 -6.09 8.92 2.49
N ALA A 114 -5.10 8.02 2.53
CA ALA A 114 -4.80 7.11 1.43
C ALA A 114 -5.89 6.04 1.23
N HIS A 115 -6.67 5.72 2.26
CA HIS A 115 -7.65 4.62 2.25
C HIS A 115 -9.11 5.05 2.47
N GLY A 116 -9.35 6.19 3.13
CA GLY A 116 -10.67 6.71 3.45
C GLY A 116 -11.34 7.45 2.29
N GLY A 117 -11.34 6.84 1.10
CA GLY A 117 -11.78 7.44 -0.18
C GLY A 117 -12.93 8.44 -0.06
N GLU A 118 -12.70 9.63 -0.63
CA GLU A 118 -13.68 10.65 -1.07
C GLU A 118 -14.72 11.21 -0.09
N HIS A 119 -14.93 10.64 1.09
CA HIS A 119 -15.99 11.05 2.01
C HIS A 119 -15.66 12.26 2.90
N GLU A 120 -14.44 12.82 2.83
CA GLU A 120 -14.02 13.97 3.65
C GLU A 120 -13.51 15.18 2.84
N LYS A 121 -14.02 15.42 1.63
CA LYS A 121 -13.68 16.68 0.92
C LYS A 121 -14.23 17.95 1.59
N ASP A 122 -15.09 17.84 2.61
CA ASP A 122 -15.76 19.00 3.22
C ASP A 122 -15.21 19.48 4.57
N LYS A 123 -14.12 18.91 5.11
CA LYS A 123 -13.59 19.33 6.43
C LYS A 123 -12.16 19.86 6.47
N CYS A 124 -11.44 19.86 5.35
CA CYS A 124 -10.02 20.27 5.34
C CYS A 124 -9.81 21.69 4.80
N THR A 125 -10.47 22.68 5.43
CA THR A 125 -10.15 24.12 5.29
C THR A 125 -10.02 24.75 6.67
N SER A 126 -9.16 24.23 7.54
CA SER A 126 -8.81 24.97 8.77
C SER A 126 -7.40 24.72 9.30
N TYR A 127 -6.42 24.41 8.45
CA TYR A 127 -5.01 24.50 8.86
C TYR A 127 -4.43 25.89 8.57
N CYS A 128 -5.01 26.90 9.23
CA CYS A 128 -4.34 28.17 9.55
C CYS A 128 -5.17 29.00 10.54
N SER A 129 -5.30 28.56 11.80
CA SER A 129 -5.62 29.50 12.88
C SER A 129 -5.00 29.09 14.22
N THR A 130 -4.01 29.90 14.62
CA THR A 130 -3.72 30.35 15.98
C THR A 130 -3.71 29.32 17.12
N LYS A 131 -2.51 28.84 17.47
CA LYS A 131 -2.14 28.65 18.88
C LYS A 131 -1.92 30.04 19.51
N ARG A 132 -2.97 30.64 20.08
CA ARG A 132 -2.89 31.74 21.06
C ARG A 132 -3.59 31.27 22.34
N GLY A 133 -2.88 31.40 23.47
CA GLY A 133 -3.19 30.69 24.70
C GLY A 133 -4.25 31.29 25.63
N LYS A 134 -4.33 30.66 26.82
CA LYS A 134 -5.16 30.95 28.01
C LYS A 134 -6.65 30.63 27.76
N ARG A 135 -7.41 30.02 28.67
CA ARG A 135 -7.49 30.21 30.13
C ARG A 135 -8.38 29.09 30.72
N LYS A 136 -8.04 28.62 31.93
CA LYS A 136 -8.91 27.78 32.78
C LYS A 136 -10.27 28.46 32.98
N GLN A 137 -11.38 27.75 32.77
CA GLN A 137 -12.60 27.90 33.56
C GLN A 137 -13.34 26.57 33.72
N ASN A 138 -13.69 26.30 34.97
CA ASN A 138 -14.58 25.24 35.44
C ASN A 138 -16.01 25.47 34.94
N ILE A 139 -16.67 24.44 34.40
CA ILE A 139 -18.13 24.28 34.52
C ILE A 139 -18.43 22.82 34.89
N LYS A 140 -19.18 22.67 35.99
CA LYS A 140 -19.67 21.40 36.55
C LYS A 140 -20.82 20.82 35.71
N LYS A 141 -20.82 19.49 35.62
CA LYS A 141 -21.95 18.53 35.56
C LYS A 141 -23.25 18.96 34.88
N THR A 142 -23.58 18.24 33.80
CA THR A 142 -24.90 17.58 33.66
C THR A 142 -24.74 16.29 32.87
N THR A 143 -24.90 15.17 33.57
CA THR A 143 -25.15 13.84 33.00
C THR A 143 -26.54 13.82 32.36
N LEU A 144 -26.58 13.61 31.05
CA LEU A 144 -27.74 13.06 30.35
C LEU A 144 -27.24 11.84 29.57
N LYS A 145 -27.60 10.67 30.10
CA LYS A 145 -27.48 9.37 29.44
C LYS A 145 -28.28 9.42 28.15
N ASN A 146 -27.60 9.63 27.03
CA ASN A 146 -28.09 9.20 25.74
C ASN A 146 -27.35 7.91 25.38
N THR A 147 -28.03 6.80 25.64
CA THR A 147 -27.72 5.48 25.09
C THR A 147 -27.95 5.56 23.58
N LYS A 148 -27.02 6.17 22.85
CA LYS A 148 -26.90 5.91 21.42
C LYS A 148 -26.07 4.65 21.30
N GLN A 149 -26.72 3.57 20.89
CA GLN A 149 -26.02 2.43 20.31
C GLN A 149 -25.04 2.97 19.26
N PRO A 150 -23.76 2.60 19.30
CA PRO A 150 -22.89 2.96 18.22
C PRO A 150 -23.25 2.02 17.06
N ASN A 151 -23.86 2.60 16.01
CA ASN A 151 -23.64 2.07 14.68
C ASN A 151 -22.17 2.37 14.33
N ASP A 152 -21.25 1.63 14.96
CA ASP A 152 -19.84 1.58 14.58
C ASP A 152 -19.79 0.83 13.25
N GLY A 153 -19.99 1.61 12.19
CA GLY A 153 -19.88 1.12 10.82
C GLY A 153 -18.47 0.63 10.49
N PRO A 154 -18.27 0.12 9.26
CA PRO A 154 -16.99 -0.40 8.77
C PRO A 154 -15.82 0.61 8.85
N VAL A 155 -16.10 1.90 9.03
CA VAL A 155 -15.11 2.98 9.17
C VAL A 155 -14.35 2.91 10.51
N ALA A 156 -15.06 2.65 11.63
CA ALA A 156 -14.43 2.60 12.96
C ALA A 156 -13.46 1.41 13.09
N ALA A 157 -13.84 0.24 12.58
CA ALA A 157 -12.99 -0.94 12.55
C ALA A 157 -11.73 -0.74 11.68
N PHE A 158 -11.82 0.09 10.63
CA PHE A 158 -10.68 0.39 9.76
C PHE A 158 -9.70 1.38 10.43
N ASP A 159 -10.19 2.41 11.11
CA ASP A 159 -9.35 3.36 11.85
C ASP A 159 -8.58 2.66 12.98
N ASP A 160 -9.21 1.73 13.70
CA ASP A 160 -8.56 0.91 14.72
C ASP A 160 -7.41 0.06 14.13
N SER A 161 -7.60 -0.45 12.90
CA SER A 161 -6.59 -1.24 12.21
C SER A 161 -5.36 -0.41 11.84
N ILE A 162 -5.56 0.84 11.39
CA ILE A 162 -4.48 1.79 11.12
C ILE A 162 -3.73 2.11 12.40
N ASP A 163 -4.45 2.40 13.48
CA ASP A 163 -3.84 2.79 14.75
C ASP A 163 -3.00 1.66 15.35
N LEU A 164 -3.47 0.43 15.26
CA LEU A 164 -2.72 -0.76 15.67
C LEU A 164 -1.45 -0.94 14.83
N LEU A 165 -1.58 -0.82 13.51
CA LEU A 165 -0.49 -1.01 12.55
C LEU A 165 0.61 0.04 12.75
N VAL A 166 0.24 1.31 12.85
CA VAL A 166 1.19 2.40 13.12
C VAL A 166 1.84 2.21 14.49
N LYS A 167 1.07 1.93 15.55
CA LYS A 167 1.64 1.74 16.91
C LYS A 167 2.68 0.64 16.96
N LYS A 168 2.50 -0.43 16.17
CA LYS A 168 3.39 -1.59 16.18
C LYS A 168 4.61 -1.43 15.28
N TYR A 169 4.46 -0.80 14.11
CA TYR A 169 5.43 -0.93 13.02
C TYR A 169 6.05 0.37 12.52
N TYR A 170 5.55 1.53 12.95
CA TYR A 170 6.00 2.83 12.41
C TYR A 170 7.51 3.10 12.55
N ARG A 171 8.18 2.54 13.57
CA ARG A 171 9.65 2.72 13.72
C ARG A 171 10.49 1.89 12.77
N PHE A 172 9.89 0.87 12.13
CA PHE A 172 10.61 -0.15 11.36
C PHE A 172 10.27 -0.12 9.87
N TYR A 173 9.15 0.50 9.50
CA TYR A 173 8.62 0.47 8.15
C TYR A 173 8.38 1.87 7.60
N THR A 174 8.61 2.03 6.31
CA THR A 174 8.25 3.24 5.55
C THR A 174 6.73 3.36 5.41
N LEU A 175 6.23 4.56 5.15
CA LEU A 175 4.80 4.77 4.88
C LEU A 175 4.32 3.93 3.69
N ALA A 176 5.15 3.78 2.66
CA ALA A 176 4.84 2.91 1.54
C ALA A 176 4.64 1.44 1.97
N GLN A 177 5.46 0.95 2.90
CA GLN A 177 5.34 -0.40 3.45
C GLN A 177 4.14 -0.55 4.40
N LEU A 178 3.84 0.46 5.21
CA LEU A 178 2.65 0.45 6.06
C LEU A 178 1.36 0.46 5.21
N ASN A 179 1.31 1.28 4.18
CA ASN A 179 0.20 1.34 3.23
C ASN A 179 0.00 0.00 2.49
N SER A 180 1.07 -0.68 2.08
CA SER A 180 0.94 -1.98 1.41
C SER A 180 0.37 -3.08 2.32
N GLN A 181 0.55 -2.98 3.64
CA GLN A 181 -0.06 -3.90 4.61
C GLN A 181 -1.56 -3.61 4.86
N LEU A 182 -2.00 -2.38 4.63
CA LEU A 182 -3.41 -1.96 4.79
C LEU A 182 -4.26 -2.19 3.54
N LYS A 183 -3.64 -2.31 2.37
CA LYS A 183 -4.38 -2.70 1.16
C LYS A 183 -4.98 -4.08 1.41
N PRO A 184 -6.31 -4.27 1.24
CA PRO A 184 -6.87 -5.61 1.28
C PRO A 184 -6.04 -6.45 0.31
N LYS A 185 -5.56 -7.62 0.78
CA LYS A 185 -4.95 -8.61 -0.11
C LYS A 185 -5.86 -8.66 -1.32
N LYS A 186 -5.38 -8.22 -2.49
CA LYS A 186 -6.18 -8.11 -3.73
C LYS A 186 -7.16 -9.27 -3.69
N GLU A 187 -8.46 -8.97 -3.62
CA GLU A 187 -9.46 -10.00 -3.89
C GLU A 187 -9.00 -10.61 -5.20
N GLU A 188 -8.44 -11.82 -5.12
CA GLU A 188 -8.00 -12.55 -6.30
C GLU A 188 -9.29 -12.76 -7.05
N THR A 189 -9.56 -11.93 -8.07
CA THR A 189 -10.72 -12.11 -8.92
C THR A 189 -10.55 -13.50 -9.51
N ILE A 190 -11.25 -14.46 -8.91
CA ILE A 190 -11.16 -15.86 -9.28
C ILE A 190 -11.72 -15.91 -10.70
N PRO A 191 -10.86 -16.12 -11.72
CA PRO A 191 -11.34 -16.24 -13.09
C PRO A 191 -12.35 -17.39 -13.15
N ASP A 192 -13.23 -17.40 -14.15
CA ASP A 192 -14.14 -18.54 -14.31
C ASP A 192 -13.31 -19.81 -14.57
N LEU A 193 -13.18 -20.60 -13.50
CA LEU A 193 -12.48 -21.87 -13.51
C LEU A 193 -13.42 -22.92 -14.07
N SER A 194 -12.91 -23.72 -14.98
CA SER A 194 -13.57 -24.94 -15.42
C SER A 194 -13.74 -25.93 -14.26
N TRP A 195 -14.70 -26.84 -14.41
CA TRP A 195 -14.91 -27.90 -13.43
C TRP A 195 -13.63 -28.71 -13.15
N LEU A 196 -12.82 -28.99 -14.19
CA LEU A 196 -11.57 -29.73 -14.05
C LEU A 196 -10.55 -28.97 -13.20
N GLU A 197 -10.43 -27.66 -13.40
CA GLU A 197 -9.56 -26.81 -12.59
C GLU A 197 -10.01 -26.77 -11.12
N GLY A 198 -11.32 -26.69 -10.87
CA GLY A 198 -11.88 -26.81 -9.53
C GLY A 198 -11.57 -28.16 -8.88
N ALA A 199 -11.73 -29.27 -9.62
CA ALA A 199 -11.43 -30.61 -9.11
C ALA A 199 -9.94 -30.80 -8.79
N VAL A 200 -9.04 -30.16 -9.56
CA VAL A 200 -7.61 -30.13 -9.29
C VAL A 200 -7.31 -29.31 -8.03
N ILE A 201 -7.94 -28.14 -7.85
CA ILE A 201 -7.80 -27.33 -6.62
C ILE A 201 -8.25 -28.12 -5.39
N PHE A 202 -9.41 -28.79 -5.49
CA PHE A 202 -9.90 -29.67 -4.44
C PHE A 202 -8.90 -30.79 -4.12
N SER A 203 -8.38 -31.47 -5.14
CA SER A 203 -7.41 -32.56 -4.96
C SER A 203 -6.10 -32.08 -4.34
N LEU A 204 -5.67 -30.86 -4.65
CA LEU A 204 -4.50 -30.20 -4.05
C LEU A 204 -4.67 -29.87 -2.56
N CYS A 205 -5.90 -29.89 -2.02
CA CYS A 205 -6.13 -29.74 -0.59
C CYS A 205 -5.62 -30.94 0.22
N TYR A 206 -5.53 -32.11 -0.41
CA TYR A 206 -5.22 -33.37 0.25
C TYR A 206 -3.93 -34.03 -0.26
N TYR A 207 -3.57 -33.80 -1.52
CA TYR A 207 -2.43 -34.45 -2.16
C TYR A 207 -1.48 -33.42 -2.76
N ASN A 208 -0.18 -33.67 -2.59
CA ASN A 208 0.88 -32.80 -3.10
C ASN A 208 1.64 -33.41 -4.29
N LYS A 209 1.47 -34.70 -4.61
CA LYS A 209 2.12 -35.35 -5.76
C LYS A 209 1.14 -35.47 -6.92
N PHE A 210 1.63 -35.22 -8.14
CA PHE A 210 0.80 -35.26 -9.34
C PHE A 210 0.06 -36.60 -9.52
N ALA A 211 0.73 -37.74 -9.28
CA ALA A 211 0.12 -39.05 -9.43
C ALA A 211 -1.13 -39.23 -8.53
N ASP A 212 -1.06 -38.75 -7.29
CA ASP A 212 -2.16 -38.85 -6.33
C ASP A 212 -3.27 -37.84 -6.64
N ILE A 213 -2.91 -36.62 -7.04
CA ILE A 213 -3.85 -35.61 -7.54
C ILE A 213 -4.63 -36.15 -8.74
N ALA A 214 -3.93 -36.67 -9.75
CA ALA A 214 -4.55 -37.22 -10.95
C ALA A 214 -5.47 -38.40 -10.62
N ARG A 215 -5.01 -39.32 -9.76
CA ARG A 215 -5.85 -40.44 -9.29
C ARG A 215 -7.11 -39.96 -8.60
N ASN A 216 -7.03 -38.91 -7.77
CA ASN A 216 -8.19 -38.36 -7.09
C ASN A 216 -9.17 -37.68 -8.06
N VAL A 217 -8.68 -36.87 -9.00
CA VAL A 217 -9.52 -36.22 -10.01
C VAL A 217 -10.23 -37.24 -10.90
N LEU A 218 -9.54 -38.31 -11.31
CA LEU A 218 -10.13 -39.39 -12.11
C LEU A 218 -11.22 -40.14 -11.33
N LYS A 219 -11.11 -40.28 -10.00
CA LYS A 219 -12.17 -40.86 -9.17
C LYS A 219 -13.40 -39.96 -9.06
N MET A 220 -13.23 -38.64 -9.17
CA MET A 220 -14.33 -37.67 -9.06
C MET A 220 -15.23 -37.63 -10.31
N LYS A 221 -14.75 -38.10 -11.47
CA LYS A 221 -15.52 -38.14 -12.71
C LYS A 221 -15.04 -39.24 -13.65
N ASN A 222 -15.95 -40.14 -14.02
CA ASN A 222 -15.65 -41.34 -14.80
C ASN A 222 -15.51 -41.12 -16.33
N ASP A 223 -15.74 -39.91 -16.85
CA ASP A 223 -15.77 -39.68 -18.30
C ASP A 223 -14.65 -38.75 -18.81
N GLY A 224 -13.82 -39.29 -19.72
CA GLY A 224 -13.06 -38.55 -20.74
C GLY A 224 -11.87 -37.69 -20.30
N ASN A 225 -11.53 -37.68 -19.01
CA ASN A 225 -10.34 -37.03 -18.48
C ASN A 225 -9.15 -38.00 -18.56
N ASP A 226 -8.06 -37.57 -19.19
CA ASP A 226 -6.78 -38.26 -19.14
C ASP A 226 -5.80 -37.51 -18.22
N SER A 227 -4.71 -38.19 -17.85
CA SER A 227 -3.66 -37.59 -17.04
C SER A 227 -3.07 -36.33 -17.68
N PHE A 228 -3.06 -36.26 -19.02
CA PHE A 228 -2.55 -35.10 -19.75
C PHE A 228 -3.40 -33.85 -19.55
N LYS A 229 -4.74 -33.93 -19.66
CA LYS A 229 -5.66 -32.81 -19.40
C LYS A 229 -5.57 -32.33 -17.96
N ILE A 230 -5.43 -33.25 -17.01
CA ILE A 230 -5.25 -32.91 -15.59
C ILE A 230 -3.93 -32.14 -15.39
N LEU A 231 -2.85 -32.58 -16.04
CA LEU A 231 -1.56 -31.88 -16.00
C LEU A 231 -1.66 -30.47 -16.63
N MET A 232 -2.40 -30.33 -17.72
CA MET A 232 -2.64 -29.02 -18.35
C MET A 232 -3.43 -28.08 -17.45
N ALA A 233 -4.48 -28.57 -16.79
CA ALA A 233 -5.23 -27.79 -15.80
C ALA A 233 -4.34 -27.36 -14.63
N LEU A 234 -3.51 -28.26 -14.09
CA LEU A 234 -2.58 -27.95 -13.01
C LEU A 234 -1.54 -26.89 -13.42
N ASN A 235 -0.98 -26.99 -14.63
CA ASN A 235 -0.04 -25.99 -15.15
C ASN A 235 -0.71 -24.63 -15.37
N LYS A 236 -1.98 -24.62 -15.80
CA LYS A 236 -2.77 -23.39 -15.94
C LYS A 236 -3.00 -22.72 -14.58
N LEU A 237 -3.32 -23.48 -13.54
CA LEU A 237 -3.44 -22.98 -12.17
C LEU A 237 -2.11 -22.42 -11.62
N ILE A 238 -0.97 -23.03 -11.96
CA ILE A 238 0.35 -22.49 -11.61
C ILE A 238 0.61 -21.17 -12.32
N LYS A 239 0.28 -21.08 -13.62
CA LYS A 239 0.41 -19.85 -14.40
C LYS A 239 -0.43 -18.71 -13.83
N TYR A 240 -1.62 -19.00 -13.30
CA TYR A 240 -2.47 -18.02 -12.62
C TYR A 240 -2.04 -17.71 -11.18
N GLY A 241 -1.06 -18.45 -10.63
CA GLY A 241 -0.59 -18.24 -9.26
C GLY A 241 -1.44 -18.90 -8.18
N PHE A 242 -2.43 -19.72 -8.54
CA PHE A 242 -3.30 -20.44 -7.59
C PHE A 242 -2.64 -21.69 -7.00
N ALA A 243 -1.64 -22.22 -7.69
CA ALA A 243 -0.81 -23.32 -7.22
C ALA A 243 0.68 -23.00 -7.41
N LYS A 244 1.53 -23.63 -6.59
CA LYS A 244 2.99 -23.54 -6.68
C LYS A 244 3.57 -24.93 -6.85
N ARG A 245 4.63 -25.05 -7.65
CA ARG A 245 5.40 -26.29 -7.83
C ARG A 245 6.76 -26.15 -7.15
N ARG A 246 7.14 -27.15 -6.33
CA ARG A 246 8.44 -27.24 -5.66
C ARG A 246 8.91 -28.69 -5.64
N GLY A 247 10.02 -28.99 -6.33
CA GLY A 247 10.67 -30.31 -6.27
C GLY A 247 9.73 -31.49 -6.61
N GLY A 248 8.87 -31.33 -7.62
CA GLY A 248 7.89 -32.36 -8.00
C GLY A 248 6.63 -32.42 -7.13
N CYS A 249 6.57 -31.62 -6.06
CA CYS A 249 5.38 -31.43 -5.23
C CYS A 249 4.62 -30.16 -5.64
N TYR A 250 3.33 -30.13 -5.32
CA TYR A 250 2.40 -29.05 -5.61
C TYR A 250 1.72 -28.59 -4.32
N SER A 251 1.48 -27.29 -4.19
CA SER A 251 0.80 -26.69 -3.04
C SER A 251 -0.11 -25.56 -3.48
N LEU A 252 -1.26 -25.38 -2.82
CA LEU A 252 -2.14 -24.24 -3.06
C LEU A 252 -1.51 -22.93 -2.58
N ALA A 253 -1.77 -21.87 -3.34
CA ALA A 253 -1.42 -20.50 -3.00
C ALA A 253 -2.65 -19.61 -2.82
N LEU A 254 -3.82 -20.22 -2.64
CA LEU A 254 -5.11 -19.57 -2.39
C LEU A 254 -5.41 -19.51 -0.88
N SER A 255 -6.26 -18.56 -0.48
CA SER A 255 -6.87 -18.57 0.85
C SER A 255 -7.87 -19.72 0.99
N SER A 256 -8.15 -20.14 2.23
CA SER A 256 -9.16 -21.16 2.52
C SER A 256 -10.54 -20.75 1.99
N GLU A 257 -10.91 -19.47 2.12
CA GLU A 257 -12.18 -18.93 1.65
C GLU A 257 -12.35 -19.05 0.14
N SER A 258 -11.29 -18.73 -0.63
CA SER A 258 -11.29 -18.90 -2.09
C SER A 258 -11.43 -20.36 -2.48
N VAL A 259 -10.74 -21.26 -1.78
CA VAL A 259 -10.85 -22.71 -2.00
C VAL A 259 -12.29 -23.19 -1.77
N TYR A 260 -12.94 -22.76 -0.68
CA TYR A 260 -14.33 -23.11 -0.39
C TYR A 260 -15.29 -22.62 -1.48
N SER A 261 -15.13 -21.37 -1.91
CA SER A 261 -15.95 -20.77 -2.98
C SER A 261 -15.84 -21.57 -4.29
N ILE A 262 -14.62 -21.93 -4.68
CA ILE A 262 -14.34 -22.72 -5.89
C ILE A 262 -14.93 -24.14 -5.77
N CYS A 263 -14.73 -24.80 -4.64
CA CYS A 263 -15.21 -26.17 -4.45
C CYS A 263 -16.75 -26.24 -4.41
N ASN A 264 -17.41 -25.23 -3.81
CA ASN A 264 -18.86 -25.15 -3.83
C ASN A 264 -19.42 -25.00 -5.25
N LYS A 265 -18.73 -24.23 -6.13
CA LYS A 265 -19.14 -24.08 -7.54
C LYS A 265 -19.13 -25.40 -8.33
N ILE A 266 -18.27 -26.35 -7.97
CA ILE A 266 -18.20 -27.68 -8.60
C ILE A 266 -19.06 -28.74 -7.90
N GLY A 267 -19.86 -28.34 -6.89
CA GLY A 267 -20.74 -29.24 -6.14
C GLY A 267 -20.06 -30.04 -5.03
N TYR A 268 -18.86 -29.64 -4.59
CA TYR A 268 -18.11 -30.32 -3.53
C TYR A 268 -18.04 -29.48 -2.26
N ASP A 269 -18.64 -29.99 -1.18
CA ASP A 269 -18.61 -29.36 0.14
C ASP A 269 -17.39 -29.85 0.94
N VAL A 270 -16.32 -29.04 0.91
CA VAL A 270 -15.05 -29.34 1.59
C VAL A 270 -15.23 -29.39 3.11
N LYS A 271 -16.16 -28.62 3.69
CA LYS A 271 -16.35 -28.57 5.15
C LYS A 271 -16.88 -29.89 5.67
N LYS A 272 -17.87 -30.48 4.98
CA LYS A 272 -18.43 -31.79 5.35
C LYS A 272 -17.38 -32.89 5.30
N GLU A 273 -16.48 -32.88 4.32
CA GLU A 273 -15.46 -33.92 4.21
C GLU A 273 -14.37 -33.81 5.28
N ILE A 274 -13.98 -32.59 5.67
CA ILE A 274 -13.06 -32.35 6.79
C ILE A 274 -13.69 -32.82 8.11
N GLU A 275 -14.98 -32.55 8.34
CA GLU A 275 -15.73 -33.02 9.52
C GLU A 275 -15.86 -34.55 9.59
N ILE A 276 -15.98 -35.22 8.44
CA ILE A 276 -16.02 -36.69 8.38
C ILE A 276 -14.65 -37.29 8.71
N LYS A 277 -13.55 -36.65 8.29
CA LYS A 277 -12.18 -37.10 8.57
C LYS A 277 -11.72 -36.79 10.00
N SER A 278 -12.21 -35.73 10.63
CA SER A 278 -11.86 -35.40 12.02
C SER A 278 -12.55 -36.30 13.06
N LYS A 279 -13.60 -37.03 12.65
CA LYS A 279 -14.30 -38.02 13.47
C LYS A 279 -13.79 -39.46 13.31
N ARG A 280 -12.79 -39.68 12.46
CA ARG A 280 -12.10 -40.97 12.27
C ARG A 280 -10.70 -40.90 12.85
#